data_AF-A0ABD5SSN5-F1
#
_entry.id   AF-A0ABD5SSN5-F1
#
_cell.length_a   1.000
_cell.length_b   1.000
_cell.length_c   1.000
_cell.angle_alpha   90.00
_cell.angle_beta   90.00
_cell.angle_gamma   90.00
#
_symmetry.space_group_name_H-M   'P 1'
#
loop_
_entity.id
_entity.type
_entity.pdbx_description
1 polymer ?
#
loop_
_entity_poly.entity_id
_entity_poly.type
_entity_poly.pdbx_seq_one_letter_code
_entity_poly.pdbx_strand_id
1 'polypeptide(L)'
;VLPGVPSEMKAMFETIADEFAGTPTYRETVVADEPESALLDRIAALRERYDVSVGSYPGDSVRVELTGTDEATVAEAAAWLREQVESP
;
A
#
# COMPACT_ATOMS: atom_id res chain seq x y z
N VAL A 1 -11.48 24.58 -7.29
CA VAL A 1 -12.12 24.46 -5.95
C VAL A 1 -13.12 23.32 -6.03
N LEU A 2 -13.13 22.42 -5.04
CA LEU A 2 -14.04 21.26 -5.01
C LEU A 2 -15.06 21.42 -3.86
N PRO A 3 -16.25 20.81 -3.96
CA PRO A 3 -17.27 20.85 -2.91
C PRO A 3 -16.79 20.11 -1.65
N GLY A 4 -17.35 20.50 -0.49
CA GLY A 4 -16.98 19.88 0.79
C GLY A 4 -17.63 18.52 1.04
N VAL A 5 -18.68 18.17 0.29
CA VAL A 5 -19.38 16.88 0.43
C VAL A 5 -18.54 15.78 -0.24
N PRO A 6 -18.14 14.70 0.46
CA PRO A 6 -17.20 13.72 -0.09
C PRO A 6 -17.65 13.05 -1.39
N SER A 7 -18.93 12.74 -1.54
CA SER A 7 -19.47 12.11 -2.75
C SER A 7 -19.39 13.06 -3.95
N GLU A 8 -19.79 14.32 -3.77
CA GLU A 8 -19.72 15.35 -4.81
C GLU A 8 -18.27 15.67 -5.17
N MET A 9 -17.38 15.75 -4.17
CA MET A 9 -15.96 16.01 -4.36
C MET A 9 -15.30 14.92 -5.20
N LYS A 10 -15.55 13.65 -4.88
CA LYS A 10 -15.01 12.49 -5.62
C LYS A 10 -15.49 12.48 -7.06
N ALA A 11 -16.79 12.63 -7.28
CA ALA A 11 -17.37 12.65 -8.62
C ALA A 11 -16.80 13.79 -9.48
N MET A 12 -16.61 14.98 -8.90
CA MET A 12 -15.98 16.09 -9.63
C MET A 12 -14.49 15.84 -9.89
N PHE A 13 -13.76 15.29 -8.91
CA PHE A 13 -12.34 15.02 -9.07
C PHE A 13 -12.06 14.00 -10.18
N GLU A 14 -12.88 12.95 -10.32
CA GLU A 14 -12.77 11.96 -11.40
C GLU A 14 -12.78 12.60 -12.79
N THR A 15 -13.51 13.70 -13.00
CA THR A 15 -13.57 14.39 -14.30
C THR A 15 -12.30 15.14 -14.69
N ILE A 16 -11.43 15.45 -13.71
CA ILE A 16 -10.20 16.22 -13.91
C ILE A 16 -8.95 15.43 -13.53
N ALA A 17 -9.08 14.17 -13.09
CA ALA A 17 -7.98 13.38 -12.56
C ALA A 17 -6.85 13.21 -13.58
N ASP A 18 -7.20 12.96 -14.84
CA ASP A 18 -6.24 12.77 -15.94
C ASP A 18 -5.55 14.07 -16.38
N GLU A 19 -6.01 15.23 -15.90
CA GLU A 19 -5.36 16.52 -16.16
C GLU A 19 -4.13 16.74 -15.24
N PHE A 20 -4.01 15.98 -14.16
CA PHE A 20 -2.88 16.09 -13.24
C PHE A 20 -1.66 15.33 -13.79
N ALA A 21 -0.53 16.04 -13.86
CA ALA A 21 0.76 15.46 -14.18
C ALA A 21 1.62 15.31 -12.91
N GLY A 22 2.40 14.23 -12.83
CA GLY A 22 3.30 13.95 -11.72
C GLY A 22 3.85 12.53 -11.80
N THR A 23 4.72 12.16 -10.87
CA THR A 23 5.20 10.77 -10.75
C THR A 23 4.09 9.93 -10.13
N PRO A 24 3.58 8.90 -10.83
CA PRO A 24 2.59 7.99 -10.27
C PRO A 24 3.12 7.31 -9.02
N THR A 25 2.26 7.11 -8.05
CA THR A 25 2.56 6.32 -6.85
C THR A 25 1.64 5.12 -6.83
N TYR A 26 2.23 3.94 -6.73
CA TYR A 26 1.55 2.66 -6.67
C TYR A 26 1.48 2.18 -5.23
N ARG A 27 0.38 1.51 -4.88
CA ARG A 27 0.17 0.94 -3.55
C ARG A 27 -0.42 -0.45 -3.66
N GLU A 28 0.16 -1.37 -2.90
CA GLU A 28 -0.37 -2.71 -2.66
C GLU A 28 -0.66 -2.91 -1.18
N THR A 29 -1.56 -3.84 -0.89
CA THR A 29 -1.95 -4.18 0.48
C THR A 29 -1.86 -5.69 0.68
N VAL A 30 -1.25 -6.08 1.79
CA VAL A 30 -1.16 -7.47 2.27
C VAL A 30 -1.77 -7.52 3.66
N VAL A 31 -2.66 -8.48 3.89
CA VAL A 31 -3.26 -8.72 5.21
C VAL A 31 -2.56 -9.94 5.80
N ALA A 32 -2.06 -9.79 7.03
CA ALA A 32 -1.40 -10.84 7.78
C ALA A 32 -2.21 -11.15 9.05
N ASP A 33 -2.54 -12.42 9.25
CA ASP A 33 -3.19 -12.93 10.48
C ASP A 33 -2.15 -13.25 11.57
N GLU A 34 -1.18 -12.35 11.71
CA GLU A 34 -0.07 -12.45 12.66
C GLU A 34 0.06 -11.15 13.44
N PRO A 35 0.55 -11.18 14.69
CA PRO A 35 0.82 -9.96 15.44
C PRO A 35 1.92 -9.14 14.76
N GLU A 36 1.83 -7.82 14.82
CA GLU A 36 2.79 -6.89 14.21
C GLU A 36 4.24 -7.18 14.62
N SER A 37 4.45 -7.57 15.88
CA SER A 37 5.78 -7.91 16.39
C SER A 37 6.44 -9.08 15.65
N ALA A 38 5.66 -10.03 15.13
CA ALA A 38 6.17 -11.15 14.33
C ALA A 38 6.51 -10.76 12.88
N LEU A 39 6.04 -9.59 12.43
CA LEU A 39 6.25 -9.11 11.06
C LEU A 39 7.50 -8.22 10.93
N LEU A 40 8.06 -7.72 12.04
CA LEU A 40 9.14 -6.73 12.01
C LEU A 40 10.36 -7.18 11.22
N ASP A 41 10.84 -8.41 11.44
CA ASP A 41 12.01 -8.94 10.73
C ASP A 41 11.74 -9.11 9.22
N ARG A 42 10.53 -9.55 8.87
CA ARG A 42 10.10 -9.72 7.47
C ARG A 42 9.96 -8.37 6.76
N ILE A 43 9.44 -7.36 7.46
CA ILE A 43 9.34 -5.98 6.95
C ILE A 43 10.73 -5.37 6.76
N ALA A 44 11.67 -5.61 7.68
CA ALA A 44 13.05 -5.18 7.53
C ALA A 44 13.69 -5.80 6.29
N ALA A 45 13.60 -7.12 6.13
CA ALA A 45 14.10 -7.82 4.95
C ALA A 45 13.45 -7.34 3.64
N LEU A 46 12.15 -7.04 3.65
CA LEU A 46 11.45 -6.50 2.51
C LEU A 46 11.99 -5.12 2.09
N ARG A 47 12.22 -4.23 3.05
CA ARG A 47 12.79 -2.89 2.80
C ARG A 47 14.23 -2.92 2.30
N GLU A 48 14.99 -3.94 2.69
CA GLU A 48 16.35 -4.15 2.16
C GLU A 48 16.34 -4.67 0.72
N ARG A 49 15.31 -5.44 0.36
CA ARG A 49 15.21 -6.11 -0.94
C ARG A 49 14.53 -5.27 -2.02
N TYR A 50 13.55 -4.46 -1.64
CA TYR A 50 12.71 -3.71 -2.57
C TYR A 50 12.69 -2.23 -2.19
N ASP A 51 12.78 -1.35 -3.19
CA ASP A 51 12.69 0.11 -3.01
C ASP A 51 11.24 0.55 -2.82
N VAL A 52 10.68 0.22 -1.64
CA VAL A 52 9.30 0.50 -1.26
C VAL A 52 9.21 1.06 0.15
N SER A 53 8.27 1.99 0.36
CA SER A 53 7.83 2.40 1.68
C SER A 53 6.83 1.39 2.23
N VAL A 54 6.93 1.08 3.53
CA VAL A 54 6.07 0.10 4.20
C VAL A 54 5.37 0.76 5.38
N GLY A 55 4.04 0.72 5.40
CA GLY A 55 3.19 1.06 6.53
C GLY A 55 2.56 -0.19 7.15
N SER A 56 2.47 -0.23 8.47
CA SER A 56 1.79 -1.29 9.24
C SER A 56 0.60 -0.68 9.98
N TYR A 57 -0.56 -1.31 9.83
CA TYR A 57 -1.83 -0.87 10.41
C TYR A 57 -2.47 -2.03 11.17
N PRO A 58 -2.22 -2.16 12.48
CA PRO A 58 -2.81 -3.20 13.29
C PRO A 58 -4.32 -2.99 13.51
N GLY A 59 -5.08 -4.07 13.44
CA GLY A 59 -6.52 -4.15 13.69
C GLY A 59 -6.90 -5.57 14.14
N ASP A 60 -8.01 -6.11 13.66
CA ASP A 60 -8.36 -7.54 13.87
C ASP A 60 -7.31 -8.48 13.23
N SER A 61 -6.72 -8.05 12.12
CA SER A 61 -5.51 -8.58 11.47
C SER A 61 -4.59 -7.41 11.13
N VAL A 62 -3.31 -7.66 10.86
CA VAL A 62 -2.36 -6.60 10.51
C VAL A 62 -2.41 -6.34 9.01
N ARG A 63 -2.72 -5.11 8.63
CA ARG A 63 -2.64 -4.66 7.24
C ARG A 63 -1.30 -4.01 6.98
N VAL A 64 -0.54 -4.57 6.06
CA VAL A 64 0.74 -4.01 5.58
C VAL A 64 0.50 -3.35 4.23
N GLU A 65 0.76 -2.05 4.14
CA GLU A 65 0.71 -1.28 2.90
C GLU A 65 2.11 -1.06 2.35
N LEU A 66 2.28 -1.36 1.06
CA LEU A 66 3.52 -1.18 0.32
C LEU A 66 3.30 -0.08 -0.70
N THR A 67 4.18 0.91 -0.74
CA THR A 67 4.04 2.08 -1.62
C THR A 67 5.35 2.38 -2.33
N GLY A 68 5.30 2.70 -3.62
CA GLY A 68 6.49 3.03 -4.42
C GLY A 68 6.13 3.72 -5.73
N THR A 69 7.15 4.16 -6.47
CA THR A 69 6.98 4.82 -7.78
C THR A 69 7.14 3.88 -8.98
N ASP A 70 7.52 2.63 -8.72
CA ASP A 70 7.56 1.56 -9.72
C ASP A 70 6.52 0.48 -9.39
N GLU A 71 5.55 0.30 -10.28
CA GLU A 71 4.43 -0.64 -10.10
C GLU A 71 4.93 -2.07 -9.98
N ALA A 72 5.91 -2.46 -10.81
CA ALA A 72 6.44 -3.82 -10.82
C ALA A 72 7.13 -4.14 -9.49
N THR A 73 7.99 -3.25 -9.01
CA THR A 73 8.65 -3.39 -7.70
C THR A 73 7.63 -3.51 -6.56
N VAL A 74 6.57 -2.70 -6.54
CA VAL A 74 5.54 -2.76 -5.50
C VAL A 74 4.77 -4.08 -5.56
N ALA A 75 4.42 -4.55 -6.77
CA ALA A 75 3.72 -5.82 -6.97
C ALA A 75 4.58 -7.03 -6.55
N GLU A 76 5.87 -7.03 -6.91
CA GLU A 76 6.83 -8.08 -6.51
C GLU A 76 7.05 -8.11 -5.00
N ALA A 77 7.20 -6.94 -4.36
CA ALA A 77 7.32 -6.84 -2.91
C ALA A 77 6.08 -7.37 -2.19
N ALA A 78 4.88 -7.06 -2.70
CA ALA A 78 3.62 -7.56 -2.17
C ALA A 78 3.48 -9.07 -2.34
N ALA A 79 3.84 -9.61 -3.51
CA ALA A 79 3.83 -11.04 -3.77
C ALA A 79 4.78 -11.79 -2.82
N TRP A 80 6.01 -11.29 -2.67
CA TRP A 80 6.96 -11.85 -1.72
C TRP A 80 6.41 -11.83 -0.29
N LEU A 81 5.81 -10.71 0.16
CA LEU A 81 5.30 -10.63 1.52
C LEU A 81 4.16 -11.61 1.77
N ARG A 82 3.25 -11.80 0.80
CA ARG A 82 2.16 -12.78 0.87
C ARG A 82 2.67 -14.21 1.07
N GLU A 83 3.84 -14.56 0.53
CA GLU A 83 4.46 -15.87 0.73
C GLU A 83 5.14 -16.01 2.11
N GLN A 84 5.38 -14.91 2.80
CA GLN A 84 6.09 -14.87 4.09
C GLN A 84 5.16 -14.70 5.30
N VAL A 85 3.87 -14.46 5.09
CA VAL A 85 2.89 -14.23 6.15
C VAL A 85 1.74 -15.23 6.09
N GLU A 86 1.09 -15.43 7.23
CA GLU A 86 -0.17 -16.17 7.28
C GLU A 86 -1.30 -15.28 6.77
N SER A 87 -2.02 -15.74 5.75
CA SER A 87 -3.22 -15.07 5.25
C SER A 87 -4.45 -15.54 6.03
N PRO A 88 -5.42 -14.66 6.33
CA PRO A 88 -6.66 -15.04 6.98
C PRO A 88 -7.53 -16.00 6.15
#